data_AF-A0A1H1W3I5-F1
#
_entry.id   AF-A0A1H1W3I5-F1
#
_cell.length_a   1.000
_cell.length_b   1.000
_cell.length_c   1.000
_cell.angle_alpha   90.00
_cell.angle_beta   90.00
_cell.angle_gamma   90.00
#
_symmetry.space_group_name_H-M   'P 1'
#
loop_
_entity.id
_entity.type
_entity.pdbx_description
1 polymer ?
#
loop_
_entity_poly.entity_id
_entity_poly.type
_entity_poly.pdbx_seq_one_letter_code
_entity_poly.pdbx_strand_id
1 'polypeptide(L)'
;MARDVDDTGRIGEENTVTGETQDEPVMEQDAVSDREKLDGIIAQTIADVGSQRVRHIAGIVRERSAEAGLSIPEDEQASAISAAVGWNTAHHPAPGSAG
;
A
#
# COMPACT_ATOMS: atom_id res chain seq x y z
N MET A 1 -70.88 31.60 9.09
CA MET A 1 -70.17 32.17 7.93
C MET A 1 -68.83 32.67 8.45
N ALA A 2 -67.65 32.24 8.04
CA ALA A 2 -67.21 31.33 6.99
C ALA A 2 -66.16 30.35 7.57
N ARG A 3 -66.00 29.21 6.90
CA ARG A 3 -65.00 28.17 7.19
C ARG A 3 -63.80 28.47 6.30
N ASP A 4 -62.61 28.58 6.88
CA ASP A 4 -61.34 28.43 6.15
C ASP A 4 -60.69 27.13 6.65
N VAL A 5 -60.92 26.08 5.88
CA VAL A 5 -60.23 24.79 5.82
C VAL A 5 -59.96 24.66 4.30
N ASP A 6 -58.80 24.34 3.76
CA ASP A 6 -57.65 23.52 4.13
C ASP A 6 -56.45 24.01 3.26
N ASP A 7 -55.19 23.78 3.64
CA ASP A 7 -54.29 23.02 2.76
C ASP A 7 -53.06 22.46 3.50
N THR A 8 -53.18 21.18 3.86
CA THR A 8 -52.19 20.10 3.68
C THR A 8 -50.68 20.43 3.70
N GLY A 9 -50.06 20.16 4.85
CA GLY A 9 -48.62 19.90 4.99
C GLY A 9 -48.39 18.69 5.91
N ARG A 10 -48.76 17.51 5.41
CA ARG A 10 -48.67 16.21 6.08
C ARG A 10 -47.20 15.76 6.25
N ILE A 11 -46.91 15.20 7.44
CA ILE A 11 -45.90 14.20 7.88
C ILE A 11 -44.40 14.54 7.88
N GLY A 12 -43.75 14.10 8.97
CA GLY A 12 -42.33 13.79 9.00
C GLY A 12 -41.74 13.89 10.40
N GLU A 13 -41.87 12.84 11.22
CA GLU A 13 -40.90 12.57 12.27
C GLU A 13 -39.52 12.45 11.60
N GLU A 14 -38.69 13.49 11.70
CA GLU A 14 -37.27 13.38 11.35
C GLU A 14 -36.45 13.41 12.64
N ASN A 15 -36.18 12.19 13.08
CA ASN A 15 -35.04 11.80 13.90
C ASN A 15 -33.75 12.43 13.34
N THR A 16 -33.46 13.68 13.69
CA THR A 16 -32.17 14.31 13.39
C THR A 16 -31.29 14.14 14.61
N VAL A 17 -30.56 13.02 14.61
CA VAL A 17 -29.32 12.77 15.35
C VAL A 17 -28.51 14.07 15.33
N THR A 18 -28.58 14.80 16.44
CA THR A 18 -27.84 16.05 16.60
C THR A 18 -26.42 15.69 16.99
N GLY A 19 -25.57 15.65 15.96
CA GLY A 19 -24.12 15.78 16.08
C GLY A 19 -23.43 14.58 16.71
N GLU A 20 -23.28 13.51 15.94
CA GLU A 20 -22.16 12.59 16.14
C GLU A 20 -20.89 13.45 16.21
N THR A 21 -20.32 13.54 17.41
CA THR A 21 -19.04 14.18 17.62
C THR A 21 -18.03 13.25 16.96
N GLN A 22 -17.64 13.55 15.72
CA GLN A 22 -16.55 12.85 15.07
C GLN A 22 -15.25 13.36 15.70
N ASP A 23 -14.96 12.86 16.91
CA ASP A 23 -13.85 13.28 17.77
C ASP A 23 -12.69 12.27 17.75
N GLU A 24 -12.51 11.60 16.62
CA GLU A 24 -11.31 10.79 16.37
C GLU A 24 -10.73 11.15 15.00
N PRO A 25 -9.40 11.35 14.90
CA PRO A 25 -8.77 11.62 13.61
C PRO A 25 -9.01 10.40 12.71
N VAL A 26 -9.76 10.60 11.62
CA VAL A 26 -9.78 9.64 10.52
C VAL A 26 -8.40 9.69 9.87
N MET A 27 -7.51 8.84 10.33
CA MET A 27 -6.26 8.55 9.62
C MET A 27 -6.67 7.74 8.39
N GLU A 28 -6.70 8.38 7.23
CA GLU A 28 -6.79 7.68 5.95
C GLU A 28 -5.65 6.66 5.91
N GLN A 29 -6.00 5.38 6.04
CA GLN A 29 -5.03 4.30 5.96
C GLN A 29 -4.64 4.19 4.49
N ASP A 30 -3.47 4.72 4.12
CA ASP A 30 -2.88 4.46 2.80
C ASP A 30 -2.79 2.95 2.61
N ALA A 31 -3.73 2.39 1.85
CA ALA A 31 -3.76 0.97 1.53
C ALA A 31 -2.66 0.71 0.50
N VAL A 32 -1.44 0.52 0.99
CA VAL A 32 -0.29 0.15 0.16
C VAL A 32 -0.58 -1.20 -0.49
N SER A 33 -0.48 -1.25 -1.82
CA SER A 33 -0.73 -2.49 -2.57
C SER A 33 0.30 -3.56 -2.21
N ASP A 34 -0.06 -4.82 -2.39
CA ASP A 34 0.86 -5.95 -2.16
C ASP A 34 2.12 -5.85 -3.02
N ARG A 35 1.99 -5.24 -4.20
CA ARG A 35 3.10 -4.95 -5.09
C ARG A 35 4.07 -3.92 -4.50
N GLU A 36 3.55 -2.82 -3.97
CA GLU A 36 4.37 -1.79 -3.33
C GLU A 36 5.03 -2.30 -2.04
N LYS A 37 4.34 -3.16 -1.28
CA LYS A 37 4.92 -3.85 -0.13
C LYS A 37 6.08 -4.76 -0.55
N LEU A 38 5.89 -5.53 -1.63
CA LEU A 38 6.96 -6.38 -2.19
C LEU A 38 8.17 -5.55 -2.62
N ASP A 39 7.94 -4.46 -3.35
CA ASP A 39 9.03 -3.59 -3.81
C ASP A 39 9.80 -2.99 -2.62
N GLY A 40 9.11 -2.63 -1.53
CA GLY A 40 9.73 -2.20 -0.28
C GLY A 40 10.59 -3.30 0.39
N ILE A 41 10.06 -4.52 0.46
CA ILE A 41 10.81 -5.69 0.98
C ILE A 41 12.07 -5.94 0.16
N ILE A 42 11.98 -5.88 -1.17
CA ILE A 42 13.11 -6.07 -2.08
C ILE A 42 14.16 -4.98 -1.88
N ALA A 43 13.75 -3.71 -1.85
CA ALA A 43 14.65 -2.58 -1.67
C ALA A 43 15.43 -2.68 -0.35
N GLN A 44 14.73 -2.96 0.75
CA GLN A 44 15.37 -3.13 2.06
C GLN A 44 16.32 -4.34 2.07
N THR A 45 15.92 -5.46 1.46
CA THR A 45 16.76 -6.66 1.39
C THR A 45 18.04 -6.37 0.60
N ILE A 46 17.96 -5.67 -0.54
CA ILE A 46 19.13 -5.26 -1.32
C ILE A 46 20.05 -4.34 -0.51
N ALA A 47 19.49 -3.41 0.25
CA ALA A 47 20.26 -2.53 1.13
C ALA A 47 20.98 -3.32 2.24
N ASP A 48 20.32 -4.32 2.82
CA ASP A 48 20.86 -5.15 3.91
C ASP A 48 21.99 -6.08 3.42
N VAL A 49 21.84 -6.72 2.25
CA VAL A 49 22.74 -7.81 1.80
C VAL A 49 23.60 -7.50 0.59
N GLY A 50 23.36 -6.38 -0.10
CA GLY A 50 23.99 -5.98 -1.36
C GLY A 50 23.42 -6.71 -2.59
N SER A 51 23.46 -6.06 -3.76
CA SER A 51 22.86 -6.57 -5.02
C SER A 51 23.60 -7.74 -5.69
N GLN A 52 24.79 -8.11 -5.23
CA GLN A 52 25.62 -9.15 -5.85
C GLN A 52 25.13 -10.58 -5.56
N ARG A 53 24.14 -10.77 -4.65
CA ARG A 53 23.69 -12.08 -4.18
C ARG A 53 22.21 -12.33 -4.51
N VAL A 54 21.85 -12.30 -5.79
CA VAL A 54 20.44 -12.44 -6.26
C VAL A 54 19.73 -13.67 -5.71
N ARG A 55 20.37 -14.84 -5.70
CA ARG A 55 19.78 -16.07 -5.12
C ARG A 55 19.51 -15.96 -3.62
N HIS A 56 20.35 -15.21 -2.91
CA HIS A 56 20.17 -14.97 -1.47
C HIS A 56 19.03 -13.96 -1.23
N ILE A 57 18.96 -12.91 -2.05
CA ILE A 57 17.87 -11.92 -2.03
C ILE A 57 16.52 -12.62 -2.25
N ALA A 58 16.42 -13.54 -3.22
CA ALA A 58 15.18 -14.27 -3.50
C ALA A 58 14.69 -15.10 -2.31
N GLY A 59 15.59 -15.79 -1.60
CA GLY A 59 15.22 -16.53 -0.39
C GLY A 59 14.66 -15.63 0.70
N ILE A 60 15.33 -14.50 0.98
CA ILE A 60 14.92 -13.54 2.01
C ILE A 60 13.60 -12.84 1.65
N VAL A 61 13.45 -12.42 0.39
CA VAL A 61 12.22 -11.77 -0.10
C VAL A 61 11.03 -12.72 0.02
N ARG A 62 11.21 -14.00 -0.30
CA ARG A 62 10.17 -15.02 -0.16
C ARG A 62 9.73 -15.21 1.28
N GLU A 63 10.68 -15.31 2.20
CA GLU A 63 10.42 -15.43 3.64
C GLU A 63 9.67 -14.21 4.17
N ARG A 64 10.20 -13.00 3.94
CA ARG A 64 9.57 -11.74 4.38
C ARG A 64 8.20 -11.50 3.76
N SER A 65 8.00 -11.88 2.50
CA SER A 65 6.70 -11.79 1.84
C SER A 65 5.67 -12.70 2.52
N ALA A 66 6.07 -13.92 2.89
CA ALA A 66 5.21 -14.84 3.63
C ALA A 66 4.89 -14.33 5.06
N GLU A 67 5.87 -13.77 5.76
CA GLU A 67 5.68 -13.12 7.08
C GLU A 67 4.73 -11.93 7.01
N ALA A 68 4.78 -11.17 5.91
CA ALA A 68 3.88 -10.05 5.64
C ALA A 68 2.50 -10.48 5.11
N GLY A 69 2.27 -11.78 4.91
CA GLY A 69 1.01 -12.29 4.36
C GLY A 69 0.79 -12.01 2.87
N LEU A 70 1.85 -11.66 2.13
CA LEU A 70 1.78 -11.37 0.71
C LEU A 70 1.72 -12.68 -0.10
N SER A 71 0.59 -12.90 -0.78
CA SER A 71 0.39 -14.06 -1.66
C SER A 71 0.80 -13.74 -3.10
N ILE A 72 2.07 -13.45 -3.32
CA ILE A 72 2.62 -13.13 -4.66
C ILE A 72 3.30 -14.36 -5.26
N PRO A 73 3.03 -14.72 -6.54
CA PRO A 73 3.69 -15.84 -7.21
C PRO A 73 5.22 -15.70 -7.25
N GLU A 74 5.93 -16.82 -7.16
CA GLU A 74 7.40 -16.85 -7.18
C GLU A 74 7.98 -16.22 -8.45
N ASP A 75 7.36 -16.45 -9.61
CA ASP A 75 7.78 -15.85 -10.89
C ASP A 75 7.69 -14.31 -10.85
N GLU A 76 6.67 -13.77 -10.20
CA GLU A 76 6.49 -12.33 -10.05
C GLU A 76 7.51 -11.74 -9.08
N GLN A 77 7.79 -12.43 -7.98
CA GLN A 77 8.86 -12.06 -7.05
C GLN A 77 10.22 -12.08 -7.75
N ALA A 78 10.52 -13.12 -8.52
CA ALA A 78 11.76 -13.27 -9.27
C ALA A 78 11.95 -12.16 -10.32
N SER A 79 10.86 -11.82 -11.04
CA SER A 79 10.83 -10.71 -11.99
C SER A 79 11.11 -9.38 -11.30
N ALA A 80 10.44 -9.11 -10.16
CA ALA A 80 10.62 -7.91 -9.36
C ALA A 80 12.07 -7.76 -8.84
N ILE A 81 12.64 -8.84 -8.31
CA ILE A 81 14.01 -8.86 -7.80
C ILE A 81 14.99 -8.58 -8.93
N SER A 82 14.81 -9.22 -10.09
CA SER A 82 15.68 -9.05 -11.25
C SER A 82 15.66 -7.60 -11.75
N ALA A 83 14.48 -6.98 -11.79
CA ALA A 83 14.32 -5.57 -12.11
C ALA A 83 15.07 -4.70 -11.09
N ALA A 84 14.81 -4.86 -9.79
CA ALA A 84 15.42 -4.05 -8.73
C ALA A 84 16.95 -4.17 -8.68
N VAL A 85 17.50 -5.36 -8.86
CA VAL A 85 18.96 -5.59 -8.94
C VAL A 85 19.56 -4.90 -10.16
N GLY A 86 18.86 -4.93 -11.30
CA GLY A 86 19.25 -4.21 -12.51
C GLY A 86 19.33 -2.70 -12.29
N TRP A 87 18.31 -2.11 -11.65
CA TRP A 87 18.30 -0.69 -11.28
C TRP A 87 19.46 -0.33 -10.33
N ASN A 88 19.70 -1.13 -9.29
CA ASN A 88 20.80 -0.86 -8.35
C ASN A 88 22.18 -0.93 -9.01
N THR A 89 22.36 -1.84 -9.97
CA THR A 89 23.61 -1.96 -10.74
C THR A 89 23.80 -0.78 -11.70
N ALA A 90 22.72 -0.28 -12.30
CA ALA A 90 22.79 0.89 -13.20
C ALA A 90 23.02 2.21 -12.43
N HIS A 91 22.42 2.35 -11.23
CA HIS A 91 22.56 3.56 -10.40
C HIS A 91 23.80 3.55 -9.50
N HIS A 92 24.46 2.40 -9.30
CA HIS A 92 25.75 2.31 -8.64
C HIS A 92 26.84 1.89 -9.65
N PRO A 93 27.39 2.83 -10.44
CA PRO A 93 28.53 2.51 -11.29
C PRO A 93 29.67 1.96 -10.42
N ALA A 94 30.29 0.87 -10.86
CA ALA A 94 31.41 0.26 -10.15
C ALA A 94 32.46 1.33 -9.80
N PRO A 95 32.91 1.45 -8.53
CA PRO A 95 34.02 2.34 -8.20
C PRO A 95 35.30 1.73 -8.80
N GLY A 96 35.69 2.19 -9.99
CA GLY A 96 36.95 1.74 -10.60
C GLY A 96 37.09 1.85 -12.12
N SER A 97 36.07 2.23 -12.89
CA SER A 97 36.22 2.45 -14.34
C SER A 97 36.45 3.93 -14.66
N ALA A 98 37.51 4.51 -14.11
CA ALA A 98 38.14 5.71 -14.64
C ALA A 98 39.60 5.37 -14.89
N GLY A 99 39.91 4.98 -16.13
CA GLY A 99 41.25 4.75 -16.67
C GLY A 99 41.43 5.58 -17.92
#